data_AF-X1TXJ7-F1
#
_entry.id   AF-X1TXJ7-F1
#
_cell.length_a   1.000
_cell.length_b   1.000
_cell.length_c   1.000
_cell.angle_alpha   90.00
_cell.angle_beta   90.00
_cell.angle_gamma   90.00
#
_symmetry.space_group_name_H-M   'P 1'
#
loop_
_entity.id
_entity.type
_entity.pdbx_description
1 polymer ?
#
loop_
_entity_poly.entity_id
_entity_poly.type
_entity_poly.pdbx_seq_one_letter_code
_entity_poly.pdbx_strand_id
1 'polypeptide(L)'
;MIISNFFKKWEICLPRRWEKYLPDYWEITLPKHWEMSLPNYWEKSLTFTILGIIYSRREGNDVKRVYDLNELPTIKSVITDLEIILQEKYKIANFLPGSGNTANIGSITNLEKLRNGTGPFSEYGSEVFEHYWRNYLRNEDAERMGIKRPYANLEEYFRWKERQQKRKR
;
A
#
# COMPACT_ATOMS: atom_id res chain seq x y z
N MET A 1 -8.41 -41.37 0.05
CA MET A 1 -8.39 -40.17 -0.81
C MET A 1 -8.69 -38.98 0.08
N ILE A 2 -7.64 -38.31 0.55
CA ILE A 2 -7.68 -37.34 1.66
C ILE A 2 -7.76 -35.95 1.04
N ILE A 3 -8.92 -35.28 1.16
CA ILE A 3 -9.04 -33.85 0.89
C ILE A 3 -8.81 -33.16 2.23
N SER A 4 -7.56 -32.84 2.54
CA SER A 4 -7.23 -32.11 3.77
C SER A 4 -7.40 -30.62 3.58
N ASN A 5 -8.34 -30.07 4.34
CA ASN A 5 -8.48 -28.69 4.80
C ASN A 5 -7.23 -27.81 4.64
N PHE A 6 -7.36 -26.73 3.86
CA PHE A 6 -6.50 -25.56 3.94
C PHE A 6 -7.37 -24.28 4.02
N PHE A 7 -8.10 -24.14 5.14
CA PHE A 7 -8.50 -22.81 5.60
C PHE A 7 -7.28 -22.14 6.24
N LYS A 8 -6.49 -21.41 5.44
CA LYS A 8 -5.50 -20.47 5.97
C LYS A 8 -6.12 -19.08 5.96
N LYS A 9 -6.57 -18.72 7.16
CA LYS A 9 -6.90 -17.40 7.69
C LYS A 9 -6.16 -16.28 6.95
N TRP A 10 -6.90 -15.46 6.19
CA TRP A 10 -6.40 -14.18 5.71
C TRP A 10 -6.61 -13.16 6.82
N GLU A 11 -5.54 -12.80 7.55
CA GLU A 11 -5.59 -11.66 8.45
C GLU A 11 -5.42 -10.38 7.61
N ILE A 12 -6.56 -9.80 7.24
CA ILE A 12 -6.62 -8.37 6.97
C ILE A 12 -6.33 -7.70 8.32
N CYS A 13 -5.22 -6.96 8.43
CA CYS A 13 -4.96 -6.11 9.59
C CYS A 13 -6.02 -5.00 9.65
N LEU A 14 -7.19 -5.32 10.20
CA LEU A 14 -8.20 -4.36 10.59
C LEU A 14 -7.83 -3.85 12.00
N PRO A 15 -7.47 -2.57 12.17
CA PRO A 15 -7.23 -2.02 13.51
C PRO A 15 -8.49 -2.18 14.38
N ARG A 16 -8.29 -2.55 15.65
CA ARG A 16 -9.31 -2.94 16.64
C ARG A 16 -10.30 -1.85 17.08
N ARG A 17 -10.42 -0.71 16.38
CA ARG A 17 -11.27 0.40 16.85
C ARG A 17 -11.89 1.18 15.68
N TRP A 18 -13.02 0.68 15.19
CA TRP A 18 -13.91 1.33 14.21
C TRP A 18 -14.81 2.37 14.87
N GLU A 19 -14.24 3.30 15.64
CA GLU A 19 -15.00 4.43 16.18
C GLU A 19 -14.22 5.73 15.94
N LYS A 20 -14.84 6.57 15.10
CA LYS A 20 -14.52 7.97 14.79
C LYS A 20 -13.58 8.18 13.60
N TYR A 21 -14.18 8.84 12.59
CA TYR A 21 -13.59 9.41 11.38
C TYR A 21 -13.30 8.42 10.25
N LEU A 22 -14.27 8.29 9.34
CA LEU A 22 -13.99 7.98 7.93
C LEU A 22 -13.50 9.29 7.29
N PRO A 23 -12.21 9.46 6.99
CA PRO A 23 -11.72 10.67 6.34
C PRO A 23 -11.99 10.62 4.83
N ASP A 24 -12.17 11.78 4.21
CA ASP A 24 -12.40 11.96 2.76
C ASP A 24 -11.14 11.72 1.90
N TYR A 25 -10.18 10.90 2.36
CA TYR A 25 -8.88 10.72 1.72
C TYR A 25 -8.40 9.27 1.79
N TRP A 26 -8.06 8.69 0.63
CA TRP A 26 -7.69 7.28 0.46
C TRP A 26 -6.17 7.11 0.52
N GLU A 27 -5.63 6.58 1.61
CA GLU A 27 -4.23 6.18 1.69
C GLU A 27 -4.12 4.64 1.79
N ILE A 28 -3.81 3.98 0.66
CA ILE A 28 -3.35 2.59 0.71
C ILE A 28 -1.96 2.61 1.33
N THR A 29 -1.93 2.22 2.60
CA THR A 29 -0.76 2.28 3.45
C THR A 29 0.02 0.97 3.31
N LEU A 30 1.15 1.00 2.60
CA LEU A 30 1.94 -0.20 2.29
C LEU A 30 3.10 -0.33 3.31
N PRO A 31 3.25 -1.42 4.10
CA PRO A 31 4.30 -1.52 5.11
C PRO A 31 5.71 -1.50 4.48
N LYS A 32 6.66 -0.85 5.19
CA LYS A 32 8.08 -0.73 4.81
C LYS A 32 8.93 -1.97 5.17
N HIS A 33 8.49 -2.79 6.14
CA HIS A 33 9.20 -4.00 6.57
C HIS A 33 8.22 -5.16 6.74
N TRP A 34 8.61 -6.35 6.27
CA TRP A 34 7.91 -7.61 6.47
C TRP A 34 8.80 -8.46 7.39
N GLU A 35 8.51 -8.50 8.69
CA GLU A 35 9.00 -9.62 9.52
C GLU A 35 7.99 -10.76 9.36
N MET A 36 8.13 -11.50 8.27
CA MET A 36 7.77 -12.91 8.27
C MET A 36 9.11 -13.66 8.30
N SER A 37 9.33 -14.43 9.34
CA SER A 37 10.38 -15.45 9.42
C SER A 37 10.11 -16.51 8.35
N LEU A 38 10.47 -16.19 7.10
CA LEU A 38 10.48 -17.11 5.97
C LEU A 38 11.90 -17.69 5.83
N PRO A 39 12.04 -19.01 5.66
CA PRO A 39 13.33 -19.65 5.42
C PRO A 39 14.07 -18.99 4.24
N ASN A 40 15.40 -18.93 4.36
CA ASN A 40 16.38 -18.22 3.51
C ASN A 40 16.45 -18.65 2.01
N TYR A 41 15.32 -18.87 1.33
CA TYR A 41 15.27 -19.42 -0.04
C TYR A 41 14.46 -18.59 -1.04
N TRP A 42 14.18 -17.31 -0.76
CA TRP A 42 13.36 -16.44 -1.62
C TRP A 42 14.11 -15.22 -2.17
N GLU A 43 15.35 -15.41 -2.61
CA GLU A 43 16.21 -14.30 -3.07
C GLU A 43 15.87 -13.76 -4.48
N LYS A 44 14.78 -14.20 -5.12
CA LYS A 44 14.40 -13.68 -6.45
C LYS A 44 12.92 -13.41 -6.62
N SER A 45 12.63 -12.11 -6.71
CA SER A 45 11.43 -11.50 -7.30
C SER A 45 10.13 -11.77 -6.56
N LEU A 46 9.87 -11.00 -5.50
CA LEU A 46 8.54 -10.88 -4.93
C LEU A 46 7.76 -9.86 -5.76
N THR A 47 7.19 -10.30 -6.89
CA THR A 47 6.15 -9.54 -7.59
C THR A 47 4.91 -9.46 -6.68
N PHE A 48 4.90 -8.50 -5.76
CA PHE A 48 3.78 -8.28 -4.86
C PHE A 48 2.60 -7.72 -5.66
N THR A 49 1.51 -8.46 -5.69
CA THR A 49 0.26 -8.02 -6.32
C THR A 49 -0.71 -7.52 -5.26
N ILE A 50 -1.36 -6.40 -5.52
CA ILE A 50 -2.34 -5.75 -4.66
C ILE A 50 -3.72 -5.88 -5.31
N LEU A 51 -4.68 -6.34 -4.52
CA LEU A 51 -6.10 -6.28 -4.84
C LEU A 51 -6.66 -4.97 -4.27
N GLY A 52 -6.95 -4.01 -5.16
CA GLY A 52 -7.59 -2.75 -4.80
C GLY A 52 -9.10 -2.85 -4.94
N ILE A 53 -9.84 -2.29 -3.96
CA ILE A 53 -11.30 -2.16 -4.02
C ILE A 53 -11.62 -0.67 -4.04
N ILE A 54 -12.25 -0.21 -5.10
CA ILE A 54 -12.70 1.17 -5.30
C ILE A 54 -14.23 1.18 -5.20
N TYR A 55 -14.78 2.14 -4.47
CA TYR A 55 -16.23 2.29 -4.35
C TYR A 55 -16.61 3.75 -4.07
N SER A 56 -17.82 4.11 -4.46
CA SER A 56 -18.48 5.35 -4.07
C SER A 56 -19.22 5.15 -2.74
N ARG A 57 -19.07 6.09 -1.81
CA ARG A 57 -19.84 6.09 -0.56
C ARG A 57 -21.23 6.65 -0.84
N ARG A 58 -22.28 5.95 -0.39
CA ARG A 58 -23.65 6.46 -0.45
C ARG A 58 -24.00 7.22 0.84
N GLU A 59 -24.29 8.50 0.69
CA GLU A 59 -24.78 9.36 1.77
C GLU A 59 -26.26 9.10 2.10
N GLY A 60 -26.68 9.42 3.32
CA GLY A 60 -28.08 9.37 3.74
C GLY A 60 -28.66 7.98 4.03
N ASN A 61 -27.82 6.96 4.23
CA ASN A 61 -28.28 5.66 4.73
C ASN A 61 -28.50 5.70 6.25
N ASP A 62 -29.65 5.21 6.71
CA ASP A 62 -29.90 4.97 8.13
C ASP A 62 -29.25 3.65 8.56
N VAL A 63 -27.96 3.72 8.89
CA VAL A 63 -27.13 2.55 9.26
C VAL A 63 -27.54 1.96 10.62
N LYS A 64 -28.43 2.62 11.38
CA LYS A 64 -28.83 2.20 12.74
C LYS A 64 -30.15 1.45 12.77
N ARG A 65 -30.91 1.44 11.67
CA ARG A 65 -32.18 0.71 11.60
C ARG A 65 -31.94 -0.80 11.61
N VAL A 66 -32.65 -1.50 12.49
CA VAL A 66 -32.75 -2.96 12.47
C VAL A 66 -33.86 -3.34 11.49
N TYR A 67 -33.61 -4.36 10.67
CA TYR A 67 -34.53 -4.85 9.64
C TYR A 67 -34.90 -6.30 9.92
N ASP A 68 -36.13 -6.69 9.57
CA ASP A 68 -36.56 -8.08 9.56
C ASP A 68 -36.06 -8.82 8.31
N LEU A 69 -36.01 -10.16 8.36
CA LEU A 69 -35.54 -10.98 7.23
C LEU A 69 -36.34 -10.75 5.93
N ASN A 70 -37.64 -10.45 6.05
CA ASN A 70 -38.50 -10.17 4.91
C ASN A 70 -38.17 -8.82 4.25
N GLU A 71 -37.45 -7.94 4.94
CA GLU A 71 -37.04 -6.62 4.46
C GLU A 71 -35.64 -6.62 3.82
N LEU A 72 -34.95 -7.77 3.75
CA LEU A 72 -33.61 -7.89 3.13
C LEU A 72 -33.51 -7.22 1.75
N PRO A 73 -34.48 -7.35 0.82
CA PRO A 73 -34.41 -6.69 -0.49
C PRO A 73 -34.47 -5.16 -0.44
N THR A 74 -34.90 -4.58 0.69
CA THR A 74 -35.05 -3.14 0.89
C THR A 74 -33.81 -2.48 1.50
N ILE A 75 -32.88 -3.29 2.03
CA ILE A 75 -31.66 -2.80 2.66
C ILE A 75 -30.77 -2.18 1.58
N LYS A 76 -30.60 -0.87 1.66
CA LYS A 76 -29.74 -0.12 0.73
C LYS A 76 -28.28 -0.33 1.09
N SER A 77 -27.47 -0.70 0.11
CA SER A 77 -26.01 -0.73 0.26
C SER A 77 -25.46 0.65 0.65
N VAL A 78 -24.46 0.64 1.54
CA VAL A 78 -23.68 1.83 1.95
C VAL A 78 -22.60 2.22 0.93
N ILE A 79 -22.30 1.32 0.00
CA ILE A 79 -21.36 1.53 -1.10
C ILE A 79 -22.03 1.30 -2.46
N THR A 80 -21.62 2.06 -3.47
CA THR A 80 -22.00 1.90 -4.88
C THR A 80 -20.77 1.88 -5.77
N ASP A 81 -20.95 1.57 -7.05
CA ASP A 81 -19.90 1.69 -8.07
C ASP A 81 -18.63 0.90 -7.71
N LEU A 82 -18.83 -0.35 -7.27
CA LEU A 82 -17.76 -1.22 -6.85
C LEU A 82 -16.89 -1.62 -8.05
N GLU A 83 -15.61 -1.32 -7.95
CA GLU A 83 -14.58 -1.72 -8.90
C GLU A 83 -13.46 -2.46 -8.17
N ILE A 84 -12.98 -3.55 -8.77
CA ILE A 84 -11.88 -4.35 -8.25
C ILE A 84 -10.72 -4.26 -9.24
N ILE A 85 -9.56 -3.82 -8.76
CA ILE A 85 -8.34 -3.73 -9.56
C ILE A 85 -7.29 -4.69 -9.02
N LEU A 86 -6.49 -5.25 -9.93
CA LEU A 86 -5.35 -6.08 -9.60
C LEU A 86 -4.09 -5.43 -10.20
N GLN A 87 -3.18 -4.98 -9.34
CA GLN A 87 -1.98 -4.27 -9.79
C GLN A 87 -0.74 -4.66 -9.00
N GLU A 88 0.42 -4.61 -9.65
CA GLU A 88 1.69 -4.81 -8.97
C GLU A 88 1.97 -3.63 -8.02
N LYS A 89 2.44 -3.93 -6.81
CA LYS A 89 2.69 -2.94 -5.75
C LYS A 89 3.57 -1.79 -6.24
N TYR A 90 4.63 -2.10 -6.99
CA TYR A 90 5.54 -1.07 -7.48
C TYR A 90 4.90 -0.15 -8.53
N LYS A 91 3.97 -0.67 -9.35
CA LYS A 91 3.25 0.11 -10.38
C LYS A 91 2.31 1.15 -9.79
N ILE A 92 1.84 0.95 -8.57
CA ILE A 92 0.89 1.85 -7.90
C ILE A 92 1.49 2.61 -6.70
N ALA A 93 2.74 2.33 -6.37
CA ALA A 93 3.45 3.01 -5.28
C ALA A 93 3.89 4.42 -5.68
N ASN A 94 3.80 5.34 -4.72
CA ASN A 94 4.38 6.67 -4.79
C ASN A 94 5.81 6.63 -4.22
N PHE A 95 6.61 7.68 -4.45
CA PHE A 95 7.93 7.86 -3.84
C PHE A 95 7.88 8.60 -2.49
N LEU A 96 6.69 9.11 -2.13
CA LEU A 96 6.38 9.74 -0.86
C LEU A 96 5.83 8.72 0.15
N PRO A 97 6.09 8.90 1.46
CA PRO A 97 5.50 8.06 2.49
C PRO A 97 3.99 8.28 2.56
N GLY A 98 3.25 7.20 2.87
CA GLY A 98 1.79 7.22 2.96
C GLY A 98 1.27 7.69 4.32
N SER A 99 2.14 7.90 5.32
CA SER A 99 1.75 8.44 6.61
C SER A 99 2.99 8.99 7.33
N GLY A 100 2.86 10.11 8.05
CA GLY A 100 3.99 10.74 8.75
C GLY A 100 4.54 9.88 9.90
N ASN A 101 3.65 9.24 10.67
CA ASN A 101 4.01 8.59 11.92
C ASN A 101 4.43 7.12 11.74
N THR A 102 3.75 6.38 10.86
CA THR A 102 4.07 4.98 10.54
C THR A 102 4.82 4.93 9.22
N ALA A 103 5.92 4.19 9.19
CA ALA A 103 6.81 4.15 8.02
C ALA A 103 6.18 3.31 6.90
N ASN A 104 5.17 3.87 6.23
CA ASN A 104 4.47 3.21 5.15
C ASN A 104 4.79 3.90 3.82
N ILE A 105 4.85 3.09 2.77
CA ILE A 105 4.96 3.51 1.38
C ILE A 105 3.60 4.06 0.97
N GLY A 106 3.57 5.28 0.42
CA GLY A 106 2.34 5.88 -0.10
C GLY A 106 1.94 5.25 -1.42
N SER A 107 0.64 5.23 -1.71
CA SER A 107 0.12 4.94 -3.05
C SER A 107 -0.07 6.21 -3.87
N ILE A 108 -0.26 6.06 -5.17
CA ILE A 108 -0.75 7.15 -6.02
C ILE A 108 -2.19 7.45 -5.62
N THR A 109 -2.59 8.71 -5.69
CA THR A 109 -3.96 9.17 -5.38
C THR A 109 -4.83 9.34 -6.63
N ASN A 110 -4.23 9.44 -7.81
CA ASN A 110 -4.95 9.53 -9.08
C ASN A 110 -5.51 8.15 -9.49
N LEU A 111 -6.83 8.07 -9.61
CA LEU A 111 -7.56 6.83 -9.87
C LEU A 111 -7.22 6.19 -11.24
N GLU A 112 -7.09 6.99 -12.29
CA GLU A 112 -6.71 6.50 -13.62
C GLU A 112 -5.30 5.89 -13.62
N LYS A 113 -4.36 6.51 -12.89
CA LYS A 113 -3.01 5.95 -12.74
C LYS A 113 -3.00 4.66 -11.91
N LEU A 114 -3.89 4.54 -10.92
CA LEU A 114 -4.07 3.30 -10.17
C LEU A 114 -4.61 2.18 -11.07
N ARG A 115 -5.66 2.47 -11.85
CA ARG A 115 -6.24 1.51 -12.81
C ARG A 115 -5.22 1.01 -13.82
N ASN A 116 -4.45 1.93 -14.41
CA ASN A 116 -3.50 1.62 -15.47
C ASN A 116 -2.13 1.17 -14.95
N GLY A 117 -1.86 1.28 -13.64
CA GLY A 117 -0.56 0.92 -13.06
C GLY A 117 0.59 1.80 -13.55
N THR A 118 0.32 3.07 -13.82
CA THR A 118 1.27 4.03 -14.41
C THR A 118 1.88 4.94 -13.35
N GLY A 119 2.36 4.33 -12.26
CA GLY A 119 3.01 5.02 -11.16
C GLY A 119 4.43 5.47 -11.43
N PRO A 120 5.00 6.30 -10.53
CA PRO A 120 6.37 6.79 -10.66
C PRO A 120 7.42 5.69 -10.87
N PHE A 121 7.24 4.51 -10.28
CA PHE A 121 8.16 3.39 -10.44
C PHE A 121 7.82 2.47 -11.63
N SER A 122 6.68 2.66 -12.29
CA SER A 122 6.25 1.80 -13.40
C SER A 122 7.26 1.80 -14.56
N GLU A 123 7.87 2.95 -14.82
CA GLU A 123 8.89 3.15 -15.87
C GLU A 123 10.27 2.57 -15.49
N TYR A 124 10.55 2.38 -14.20
CA TYR A 124 11.87 1.99 -13.70
C TYR A 124 11.95 0.54 -13.20
N GLY A 125 10.80 -0.11 -13.01
CA GLY A 125 10.72 -1.51 -12.58
C GLY A 125 10.78 -1.73 -11.06
N SER A 126 10.50 -2.99 -10.67
CA SER A 126 10.44 -3.42 -9.26
C SER A 126 11.78 -3.27 -8.53
N GLU A 127 12.91 -3.50 -9.21
CA GLU A 127 14.24 -3.39 -8.59
C GLU A 127 14.55 -1.98 -8.09
N VAL A 128 14.18 -0.96 -8.88
CA VAL A 128 14.34 0.45 -8.49
C VAL A 128 13.42 0.79 -7.33
N PHE A 129 12.17 0.31 -7.37
CA PHE A 129 11.22 0.46 -6.27
C PHE A 129 11.74 -0.13 -4.96
N GLU A 130 12.21 -1.37 -4.97
CA GLU A 130 12.74 -2.04 -3.78
C GLU A 130 13.97 -1.33 -3.25
N HIS A 131 14.90 -0.97 -4.14
CA HIS A 131 16.12 -0.29 -3.73
C HIS A 131 15.84 1.11 -3.19
N TYR A 132 14.88 1.84 -3.74
CA TYR A 132 14.44 3.12 -3.21
C TYR A 132 13.89 2.92 -1.80
N TRP A 133 12.88 2.09 -1.61
CA TRP A 133 12.22 2.00 -0.31
C TRP A 133 13.06 1.35 0.79
N ARG A 134 13.98 0.44 0.44
CA ARG A 134 14.95 -0.15 1.38
C ARG A 134 15.97 0.87 1.91
N ASN A 135 16.32 1.89 1.12
CA ASN A 135 17.30 2.90 1.50
C ASN A 135 16.66 4.24 1.89
N TYR A 136 15.33 4.34 1.84
CA TYR A 136 14.61 5.57 2.14
C TYR A 136 14.61 5.83 3.65
N LEU A 137 15.01 7.04 4.05
CA LEU A 137 14.98 7.50 5.43
C LEU A 137 13.96 8.62 5.59
N ARG A 138 13.15 8.58 6.65
CA ARG A 138 12.36 9.74 7.06
C ARG A 138 13.30 10.78 7.64
N ASN A 139 12.89 12.05 7.64
CA ASN A 139 13.69 13.12 8.23
C ASN A 139 14.02 12.80 9.70
N GLU A 140 13.03 12.40 10.49
CA GLU A 140 13.21 12.00 11.90
C GLU A 140 14.15 10.81 12.10
N ASP A 141 14.15 9.85 11.17
CA ASP A 141 15.04 8.69 11.24
C ASP A 141 16.49 9.12 10.93
N ALA A 142 16.66 9.97 9.91
CA ALA A 142 17.96 10.52 9.54
C ALA A 142 18.54 11.40 10.65
N GLU A 143 17.72 12.27 11.24
CA GLU A 143 18.08 13.11 12.39
C GLU A 143 18.51 12.28 13.60
N ARG A 144 17.76 11.24 13.97
CA ARG A 144 18.12 10.31 15.05
C ARG A 144 19.45 9.60 14.81
N MET A 145 19.77 9.32 13.55
CA MET A 145 21.03 8.71 13.15
C MET A 145 22.18 9.72 13.00
N GLY A 146 21.91 11.02 13.18
CA GLY A 146 22.91 12.08 13.01
C GLY A 146 23.37 12.27 11.55
N ILE A 147 22.56 11.83 10.58
CA ILE A 147 22.89 11.93 9.15
C ILE A 147 21.85 12.78 8.42
N LYS A 148 22.27 13.42 7.32
CA LYS A 148 21.33 14.07 6.39
C LYS A 148 20.61 13.00 5.57
N ARG A 149 19.28 13.14 5.40
CA ARG A 149 18.50 12.26 4.53
C ARG A 149 19.14 12.19 3.12
N PRO A 150 19.36 10.98 2.55
CA PRO A 150 20.02 10.84 1.26
C PRO A 150 19.26 11.37 0.04
N TYR A 151 17.92 11.22 0.04
CA TYR A 151 17.02 11.65 -1.03
C TYR A 151 15.55 11.73 -0.56
N ALA A 152 14.72 12.47 -1.29
CA ALA A 152 13.31 12.72 -1.05
C ALA A 152 12.36 12.23 -2.16
N ASN A 153 12.93 12.06 -3.36
CA ASN A 153 12.22 11.83 -4.61
C ASN A 153 13.12 11.00 -5.54
N LEU A 154 12.57 10.59 -6.69
CA LEU A 154 13.27 9.75 -7.66
C LEU A 154 14.51 10.40 -8.26
N GLU A 155 14.46 11.70 -8.57
CA GLU A 155 15.60 12.41 -9.15
C GLU A 155 16.80 12.43 -8.19
N GLU A 156 16.56 12.79 -6.93
CA GLU A 156 17.58 12.75 -5.88
C GLU A 156 18.10 11.34 -5.62
N TYR A 157 17.22 10.33 -5.70
CA TYR A 157 17.60 8.93 -5.57
C TYR A 157 18.60 8.51 -6.65
N PHE A 158 18.34 8.83 -7.92
CA PHE A 158 19.26 8.48 -9.01
C PHE A 158 20.61 9.19 -8.85
N ARG A 159 20.60 10.49 -8.52
CA ARG A 159 21.83 11.25 -8.23
C ARG A 159 22.61 10.64 -7.05
N TRP A 160 21.91 10.19 -6.00
CA TRP A 160 22.54 9.52 -4.87
C TRP A 160 23.12 8.16 -5.27
N LYS A 161 22.39 7.35 -6.04
CA LYS A 161 22.82 6.03 -6.51
C LYS A 161 24.11 6.12 -7.34
N GLU A 162 24.20 7.10 -8.24
CA GLU A 162 25.41 7.36 -9.03
C GLU A 162 26.62 7.71 -8.15
N ARG A 163 26.44 8.57 -7.13
CA ARG A 163 27.52 8.91 -6.18
C ARG A 163 28.03 7.67 -5.44
N GLN A 164 27.15 6.75 -5.05
CA GLN A 164 27.57 5.50 -4.38
C GLN A 164 28.37 4.58 -5.32
N GLN A 165 28.00 4.51 -6.60
CA GLN A 165 28.73 3.70 -7.59
C GLN A 165 30.13 4.26 -7.86
N LYS A 166 30.28 5.59 -7.93
CA LYS A 166 31.58 6.24 -8.11
C LYS A 166 32.54 6.01 -6.93
N ARG A 167 32.04 5.88 -5.71
CA ARG A 167 32.85 5.62 -4.50
C ARG A 167 33.33 4.17 -4.37
N LYS A 168 32.74 3.25 -5.13
CA LYS A 168 33.11 1.82 -5.15
C LYS A 168 34.12 1.47 -6.25
N ARG A 169 34.41 2.41 -7.14
CA ARG A 169 35.46 2.32 -8.15
C ARG A 169 36.73 2.98 -7.61
#